data_AF-A0A956KJK7-F1
#
_entry.id   AF-A0A956KJK7-F1
#
_cell.length_a   1.000
_cell.length_b   1.000
_cell.length_c   1.000
_cell.angle_alpha   90.00
_cell.angle_beta   90.00
_cell.angle_gamma   90.00
#
_symmetry.space_group_name_H-M   'P 1'
#
loop_
_entity.id
_entity.type
_entity.pdbx_description
1 polymer ?
#
loop_
_entity_poly.entity_id
_entity_poly.type
_entity_poly.pdbx_seq_one_letter_code
_entity_poly.pdbx_strand_id
1 'polypeptide(L)'
;MLGLVACGDDGRQTDGDGIGTDDIGTDTTTETGTTDVDTFDTFDTFDTGTDTGPACFTDNDCPGGVCIDGSCCDIENTCGDVCCGGGEVCLFESCVVPGSECTTADDCGDGQYCELGLGDPSPGPGTPPPGLSCTLDLPATGKCVDLPVICTGGPNDPPDCVEACEVMPEPKPLQADVEWQWGLEAPFPEETDVWATPTVAR
;
A
#
# COMPACT_ATOMS: atom_id res chain seq x y z
N MET A 1 21.27 -6.70 32.34
CA MET A 1 21.38 -6.00 31.04
C MET A 1 20.81 -6.95 29.99
N LEU A 2 19.47 -6.97 29.84
CA LEU A 2 18.79 -7.73 28.80
C LEU A 2 18.78 -6.84 27.55
N GLY A 3 19.61 -7.18 26.57
CA GLY A 3 19.56 -6.52 25.27
C GLY A 3 18.40 -7.08 24.46
N LEU A 4 17.49 -6.22 24.01
CA LEU A 4 16.64 -6.55 22.88
C LEU A 4 17.56 -6.71 21.66
N VAL A 5 17.65 -7.93 21.14
CA VAL A 5 18.27 -8.20 19.84
C VAL A 5 17.16 -8.04 18.81
N ALA A 6 17.19 -6.91 18.08
CA ALA A 6 16.40 -6.75 16.87
C ALA A 6 17.02 -7.63 15.77
N CYS A 7 16.22 -8.47 15.14
CA CYS A 7 16.62 -9.22 13.94
C CYS A 7 16.41 -8.30 12.73
N GLY A 8 17.46 -7.58 12.32
CA GLY A 8 17.49 -6.84 11.06
C GLY A 8 18.07 -7.70 9.94
N ASP A 9 17.48 -7.64 8.76
CA ASP A 9 17.99 -8.29 7.54
C ASP A 9 19.18 -7.50 6.97
N ASP A 10 20.38 -8.03 7.14
CA ASP A 10 21.58 -7.54 6.45
C ASP A 10 21.76 -8.26 5.11
N GLY A 11 21.41 -7.57 4.02
CA GLY A 11 22.16 -7.57 2.76
C GLY A 11 21.99 -8.73 1.79
N ARG A 12 21.51 -8.41 0.57
CA ARG A 12 21.85 -9.19 -0.63
C ARG A 12 22.39 -8.31 -1.76
N GLN A 13 23.71 -8.24 -1.79
CA GLN A 13 24.51 -7.82 -2.92
C GLN A 13 24.67 -9.02 -3.87
N THR A 14 24.34 -8.87 -5.15
CA THR A 14 24.87 -9.76 -6.20
C THR A 14 25.29 -8.93 -7.41
N ASP A 15 26.62 -8.86 -7.57
CA ASP A 15 27.34 -8.65 -8.83
C ASP A 15 26.73 -9.56 -9.93
N GLY A 16 26.53 -9.16 -11.18
CA GLY A 16 27.54 -8.66 -12.11
C GLY A 16 28.10 -9.85 -12.91
N ASP A 17 27.52 -10.17 -14.07
CA ASP A 17 28.18 -10.98 -15.11
C ASP A 17 27.58 -10.69 -16.50
N GLY A 18 28.42 -10.12 -17.37
CA GLY A 18 28.17 -9.96 -18.79
C GLY A 18 28.84 -11.07 -19.59
N ILE A 19 28.16 -11.56 -20.64
CA ILE A 19 28.74 -12.37 -21.72
C ILE A 19 28.09 -11.90 -23.04
N GLY A 20 28.92 -11.58 -24.03
CA GLY A 20 28.50 -11.20 -25.38
C GLY A 20 28.75 -12.29 -26.44
N THR A 21 28.51 -11.87 -27.69
CA THR A 21 28.76 -12.50 -29.02
C THR A 21 27.67 -13.50 -29.47
N ASP A 22 27.19 -13.60 -30.73
CA ASP A 22 27.69 -13.25 -32.08
C ASP A 22 26.53 -13.04 -33.10
N ASP A 23 26.86 -12.30 -34.17
CA ASP A 23 26.16 -12.15 -35.46
C ASP A 23 25.82 -13.48 -36.17
N ILE A 24 24.59 -13.61 -36.71
CA ILE A 24 24.31 -14.35 -37.97
C ILE A 24 23.17 -13.63 -38.71
N GLY A 25 23.49 -12.98 -39.84
CA GLY A 25 22.52 -12.49 -40.81
C GLY A 25 22.05 -13.58 -41.79
N THR A 26 20.87 -13.39 -42.40
CA THR A 26 20.55 -13.92 -43.74
C THR A 26 19.45 -13.06 -44.36
N ASP A 27 19.67 -12.74 -45.64
CA ASP A 27 18.96 -11.79 -46.49
C ASP A 27 18.05 -12.55 -47.50
N THR A 28 17.24 -11.78 -48.26
CA THR A 28 16.45 -12.14 -49.48
C THR A 28 15.09 -12.86 -49.26
N THR A 29 13.94 -12.54 -49.89
CA THR A 29 13.62 -11.94 -51.22
C THR A 29 12.27 -11.19 -51.28
N THR A 30 12.27 -10.15 -52.11
CA THR A 30 11.22 -9.40 -52.85
C THR A 30 9.93 -10.14 -53.25
N GLU A 31 8.77 -9.45 -53.22
CA GLU A 31 7.78 -9.37 -54.32
C GLU A 31 6.93 -8.08 -54.22
N THR A 32 6.45 -7.63 -55.38
CA THR A 32 5.92 -6.29 -55.70
C THR A 32 4.40 -6.36 -55.83
N GLY A 33 3.65 -5.32 -55.43
CA GLY A 33 2.23 -5.23 -55.75
C GLY A 33 1.58 -3.91 -55.33
N THR A 34 1.48 -2.97 -56.25
CA THR A 34 0.69 -1.73 -56.13
C THR A 34 -0.79 -2.01 -56.35
N THR A 35 -1.66 -1.52 -55.48
CA THR A 35 -3.02 -1.08 -55.84
C THR A 35 -3.49 -0.02 -54.87
N ASP A 36 -3.72 1.18 -55.41
CA ASP A 36 -4.52 2.26 -54.83
C ASP A 36 -5.94 1.77 -54.51
N VAL A 37 -6.41 2.05 -53.30
CA VAL A 37 -7.85 2.13 -52.97
C VAL A 37 -8.03 3.35 -52.06
N ASP A 38 -8.78 4.31 -52.58
CA ASP A 38 -9.23 5.51 -51.89
C ASP A 38 -10.22 5.21 -50.75
N THR A 39 -10.15 6.04 -49.70
CA THR A 39 -11.24 6.45 -48.78
C THR A 39 -11.74 5.39 -47.78
N PHE A 40 -11.45 5.57 -46.50
CA PHE A 40 -12.43 5.95 -45.47
C PHE A 40 -11.70 6.49 -44.23
N ASP A 41 -12.22 7.59 -43.68
CA ASP A 41 -11.71 8.33 -42.52
C ASP A 41 -11.27 7.40 -41.38
N THR A 42 -9.95 7.25 -41.22
CA THR A 42 -9.40 6.86 -39.92
C THR A 42 -9.42 8.13 -39.10
N PHE A 43 -10.40 8.26 -38.20
CA PHE A 43 -10.27 9.21 -37.10
C PHE A 43 -8.91 8.95 -36.47
N ASP A 44 -8.02 9.95 -36.55
CA ASP A 44 -6.82 10.03 -35.74
C ASP A 44 -7.27 9.81 -34.28
N THR A 45 -7.12 8.58 -33.81
CA THR A 45 -7.08 8.30 -32.39
C THR A 45 -5.85 9.04 -31.89
N PHE A 46 -6.07 10.21 -31.32
CA PHE A 46 -5.11 10.81 -30.42
C PHE A 46 -4.91 9.80 -29.28
N ASP A 47 -3.91 8.95 -29.47
CA ASP A 47 -3.34 8.12 -28.42
C ASP A 47 -2.63 9.09 -27.47
N THR A 48 -3.42 9.66 -26.56
CA THR A 48 -2.93 10.37 -25.39
C THR A 48 -2.89 9.41 -24.22
N GLY A 49 -2.32 8.20 -24.39
CA GLY A 49 -1.70 7.41 -23.30
C GLY A 49 -2.39 7.44 -21.93
N THR A 50 -3.72 7.39 -21.89
CA THR A 50 -4.47 7.08 -20.69
C THR A 50 -4.93 5.64 -20.85
N ASP A 51 -4.58 4.81 -19.88
CA ASP A 51 -4.83 3.36 -19.78
C ASP A 51 -6.34 3.03 -19.64
N THR A 52 -7.21 3.84 -20.26
CA THR A 52 -8.66 3.67 -20.30
C THR A 52 -9.00 2.61 -21.34
N GLY A 53 -9.69 1.55 -20.91
CA GLY A 53 -10.02 0.38 -21.71
C GLY A 53 -10.94 0.66 -22.92
N PRO A 54 -11.53 -0.39 -23.54
CA PRO A 54 -12.39 -0.25 -24.71
C PRO A 54 -13.51 0.77 -24.50
N ALA A 55 -13.90 1.47 -25.57
CA ALA A 55 -14.99 2.45 -25.50
C ALA A 55 -16.34 1.79 -25.13
N CYS A 56 -17.19 2.49 -24.38
CA CYS A 56 -18.48 2.01 -23.86
C CYS A 56 -19.53 3.12 -23.79
N PHE A 57 -20.80 2.75 -23.66
CA PHE A 57 -21.91 3.70 -23.42
C PHE A 57 -22.67 3.39 -22.12
N THR A 58 -22.63 2.14 -21.67
CA THR A 58 -23.28 1.65 -20.45
C THR A 58 -22.39 0.61 -19.78
N ASP A 59 -22.58 0.35 -18.49
CA ASP A 59 -21.83 -0.67 -17.75
C ASP A 59 -21.97 -2.07 -18.36
N ASN A 60 -23.07 -2.35 -19.07
CA ASN A 60 -23.26 -3.62 -19.77
C ASN A 60 -22.28 -3.83 -20.94
N ASP A 61 -21.67 -2.77 -21.45
CA ASP A 61 -20.66 -2.83 -22.50
C ASP A 61 -19.28 -3.24 -21.94
N CYS A 62 -19.13 -3.27 -20.61
CA CYS A 62 -17.89 -3.55 -19.88
C CYS A 62 -18.02 -4.83 -19.03
N PRO A 63 -17.73 -6.03 -19.58
CA PRO A 63 -17.89 -7.28 -18.84
C PRO A 63 -16.93 -7.35 -17.66
N GLY A 64 -17.47 -7.27 -16.43
CA GLY A 64 -16.66 -7.30 -15.21
C GLY A 64 -16.10 -5.93 -14.79
N GLY A 65 -16.58 -4.85 -15.40
CA GLY A 65 -16.18 -3.49 -15.10
C GLY A 65 -17.36 -2.52 -15.12
N VAL A 66 -17.05 -1.23 -15.14
CA VAL A 66 -18.01 -0.13 -15.23
C VAL A 66 -17.62 0.81 -16.36
N CYS A 67 -18.60 1.50 -16.94
CA CYS A 67 -18.36 2.45 -18.01
C CYS A 67 -18.16 3.86 -17.42
N ILE A 68 -16.92 4.34 -17.40
CA ILE A 68 -16.55 5.65 -16.85
C ILE A 68 -16.07 6.53 -18.01
N ASP A 69 -16.70 7.69 -18.18
CA ASP A 69 -16.37 8.67 -19.23
C ASP A 69 -16.24 8.08 -20.65
N GLY A 70 -17.07 7.09 -20.95
CA GLY A 70 -17.13 6.44 -22.26
C GLY A 70 -16.02 5.40 -22.50
N SER A 71 -15.27 5.01 -21.47
CA SER A 71 -14.27 3.94 -21.51
C SER A 71 -14.52 2.91 -20.41
N CYS A 72 -14.29 1.63 -20.73
CA CYS A 72 -14.42 0.57 -19.74
C CYS A 72 -13.29 0.64 -18.72
N CYS A 73 -13.69 0.66 -17.44
CA CYS A 73 -12.80 0.55 -16.31
C CYS A 73 -12.98 -0.81 -15.64
N ASP A 74 -11.89 -1.50 -15.34
CA ASP A 74 -11.93 -2.72 -14.55
C ASP A 74 -12.42 -2.41 -13.13
N ILE A 75 -13.22 -3.31 -12.55
CA ILE A 75 -13.79 -3.11 -11.22
C ILE A 75 -12.70 -2.97 -10.14
N GLU A 76 -11.53 -3.57 -10.35
CA GLU A 76 -10.38 -3.50 -9.44
C GLU A 76 -9.69 -2.12 -9.45
N ASN A 77 -9.87 -1.36 -10.54
CA ASN A 77 -9.26 -0.04 -10.74
C ASN A 77 -10.28 1.11 -10.61
N THR A 78 -11.53 0.79 -10.32
CA THR A 78 -12.62 1.77 -10.19
C THR A 78 -12.49 2.52 -8.87
N CYS A 79 -12.43 3.86 -8.94
CA CYS A 79 -12.34 4.73 -7.78
C CYS A 79 -13.37 5.86 -7.87
N GLY A 80 -14.57 5.58 -7.34
CA GLY A 80 -15.71 6.47 -7.55
C GLY A 80 -16.05 6.59 -9.04
N ASP A 81 -16.04 7.81 -9.56
CA ASP A 81 -16.28 8.12 -10.97
C ASP A 81 -14.98 8.22 -11.79
N VAL A 82 -13.84 7.74 -11.26
CA VAL A 82 -12.54 7.76 -11.93
C VAL A 82 -12.02 6.34 -12.10
N CYS A 83 -11.33 6.08 -13.22
CA CYS A 83 -10.58 4.85 -13.42
C CYS A 83 -9.09 5.08 -13.11
N CYS A 84 -8.57 4.42 -12.08
CA CYS A 84 -7.15 4.51 -11.74
C CYS A 84 -6.27 3.84 -12.79
N GLY A 85 -5.10 4.41 -13.03
CA GLY A 85 -4.12 3.88 -13.96
C GLY A 85 -3.38 2.65 -13.43
N GLY A 86 -2.58 2.02 -14.30
CA GLY A 86 -1.76 0.87 -13.92
C GLY A 86 -0.79 1.20 -12.77
N GLY A 87 -0.91 0.47 -11.66
CA GLY A 87 -0.06 0.63 -10.48
C GLY A 87 -0.57 1.63 -9.45
N GLU A 88 -1.69 2.30 -9.72
CA GLU A 88 -2.42 3.07 -8.72
C GLU A 88 -3.40 2.17 -7.97
N VAL A 89 -3.74 2.56 -6.74
CA VAL A 89 -4.77 1.92 -5.93
C VAL A 89 -5.80 2.96 -5.51
N CYS A 90 -7.07 2.58 -5.48
CA CYS A 90 -8.11 3.46 -4.98
C CYS A 90 -8.07 3.52 -3.45
N LEU A 91 -7.68 4.68 -2.91
CA LEU A 91 -7.73 4.97 -1.49
C LEU A 91 -8.42 6.32 -1.27
N PHE A 92 -9.42 6.35 -0.39
CA PHE A 92 -10.19 7.55 -0.08
C PHE A 92 -10.78 8.27 -1.30
N GLU A 93 -11.34 7.52 -2.25
CA GLU A 93 -11.90 8.05 -3.51
C GLU A 93 -10.87 8.80 -4.39
N SER A 94 -9.58 8.53 -4.16
CA SER A 94 -8.47 9.08 -4.94
C SER A 94 -7.54 7.96 -5.41
N CYS A 95 -6.98 8.12 -6.61
CA CYS A 95 -6.00 7.18 -7.16
C CYS A 95 -4.62 7.53 -6.61
N VAL A 96 -4.05 6.65 -5.78
CA VAL A 96 -2.74 6.86 -5.16
C VAL A 96 -1.74 5.85 -5.65
N VAL A 97 -0.49 6.28 -5.83
CA VAL A 97 0.63 5.40 -6.21
C VAL A 97 1.31 4.90 -4.92
N PRO A 98 1.30 3.58 -4.65
CA PRO A 98 2.03 3.03 -3.51
C PRO A 98 3.54 3.27 -3.64
N GLY A 99 4.14 3.78 -2.57
CA GLY A 99 5.56 4.12 -2.50
C GLY A 99 6.45 2.99 -1.98
N SER A 100 7.46 3.39 -1.19
CA SER A 100 8.43 2.45 -0.59
C SER A 100 7.78 1.55 0.46
N GLU A 101 8.43 0.42 0.76
CA GLU A 101 8.00 -0.44 1.87
C GLU A 101 8.19 0.24 3.22
N CYS A 102 7.26 -0.03 4.12
CA CYS A 102 7.26 0.51 5.47
C CYS A 102 6.75 -0.54 6.46
N THR A 103 7.06 -0.36 7.73
CA THR A 103 6.47 -1.14 8.85
C THR A 103 5.78 -0.23 9.87
N THR A 104 6.18 1.04 9.89
CA THR A 104 5.66 2.10 10.75
C THR A 104 5.56 3.41 9.98
N ALA A 105 4.85 4.39 10.53
CA ALA A 105 4.74 5.71 9.92
C ALA A 105 6.11 6.44 9.80
N ASP A 106 7.05 6.15 10.69
CA ASP A 106 8.39 6.78 10.70
C ASP A 106 9.27 6.34 9.51
N ASP A 107 8.89 5.24 8.84
CA ASP A 107 9.59 4.76 7.64
C ASP A 107 9.21 5.57 6.38
N CYS A 108 8.16 6.39 6.46
CA CYS A 108 7.63 7.18 5.35
C CYS A 108 8.05 8.65 5.42
N GLY A 109 8.02 9.33 4.27
CA GLY A 109 8.36 10.75 4.19
C GLY A 109 7.32 11.65 4.88
N ASP A 110 7.70 12.91 5.10
CA ASP A 110 6.76 13.93 5.58
C ASP A 110 5.52 14.00 4.68
N GLY A 111 4.33 14.01 5.28
CA GLY A 111 3.07 14.05 4.55
C GLY A 111 2.58 12.68 4.05
N GLN A 112 3.21 11.59 4.47
CA GLN A 112 2.84 10.22 4.11
C GLN A 112 2.52 9.39 5.36
N TYR A 113 1.84 8.26 5.16
CA TYR A 113 1.63 7.26 6.20
C TYR A 113 1.90 5.85 5.66
N CYS A 114 2.13 4.91 6.58
CA CYS A 114 2.34 3.52 6.21
C CYS A 114 1.01 2.77 6.10
N GLU A 115 0.58 2.46 4.89
CA GLU A 115 -0.61 1.65 4.66
C GLU A 115 -0.23 0.16 4.63
N LEU A 116 -0.51 -0.51 5.75
CA LEU A 116 -0.20 -1.93 5.95
C LEU A 116 -1.05 -2.84 5.05
N GLY A 117 -2.20 -2.38 4.57
CA GLY A 117 -3.04 -3.14 3.63
C GLY A 117 -2.43 -3.32 2.24
N LEU A 118 -1.41 -2.52 1.89
CA LEU A 118 -0.78 -2.55 0.56
C LEU A 118 0.56 -3.31 0.52
N GLY A 119 1.05 -3.78 1.67
CA GLY A 119 2.29 -4.55 1.73
C GLY A 119 2.08 -6.05 1.80
N ASP A 120 3.18 -6.75 2.06
CA ASP A 120 3.17 -8.21 2.15
C ASP A 120 2.73 -8.67 3.53
N PRO A 121 2.00 -9.80 3.62
CA PRO A 121 1.70 -10.41 4.90
C PRO A 121 3.00 -10.79 5.61
N SER A 122 2.90 -10.97 6.93
CA SER A 122 4.03 -11.45 7.72
C SER A 122 4.64 -12.72 7.08
N PRO A 123 5.97 -12.79 6.89
CA PRO A 123 6.64 -14.00 6.44
C PRO A 123 6.69 -15.09 7.51
N GLY A 124 6.06 -14.88 8.67
CA GLY A 124 6.08 -15.77 9.82
C GLY A 124 7.28 -15.48 10.75
N PRO A 125 7.72 -16.48 11.54
CA PRO A 125 8.81 -16.26 12.47
C PRO A 125 10.12 -16.08 11.71
N GLY A 126 10.84 -14.99 12.01
CA GLY A 126 12.17 -14.74 11.45
C GLY A 126 13.17 -15.85 11.77
N THR A 127 14.31 -15.88 11.07
CA THR A 127 15.34 -16.89 11.33
C THR A 127 16.14 -16.54 12.58
N PRO A 128 16.06 -17.33 13.68
CA PRO A 128 16.81 -17.04 14.88
C PRO A 128 18.29 -17.46 14.74
N PRO A 129 19.21 -16.82 15.47
CA PRO A 129 20.56 -17.32 15.63
C PRO A 129 20.60 -18.74 16.23
N PRO A 130 21.71 -19.51 16.05
CA PRO A 130 21.82 -20.86 16.59
C PRO A 130 21.55 -20.93 18.09
N GLY A 131 20.65 -21.84 18.50
CA GLY A 131 20.28 -22.04 19.90
C GLY A 131 19.16 -21.13 20.42
N LEU A 132 18.56 -20.31 19.56
CA LEU A 132 17.39 -19.48 19.87
C LEU A 132 16.20 -19.85 18.98
N SER A 133 15.00 -19.45 19.39
CA SER A 133 13.76 -19.59 18.62
C SER A 133 13.00 -18.26 18.60
N CYS A 134 12.61 -17.78 17.42
CA CYS A 134 11.67 -16.67 17.33
C CYS A 134 10.27 -17.18 17.74
N THR A 135 9.69 -16.52 18.73
CA THR A 135 8.34 -16.83 19.24
C THR A 135 7.27 -15.90 18.69
N LEU A 136 7.68 -14.89 17.93
CA LEU A 136 6.82 -13.89 17.32
C LEU A 136 7.08 -13.88 15.82
N ASP A 137 6.01 -13.69 15.07
CA ASP A 137 6.08 -13.46 13.63
C ASP A 137 6.65 -12.06 13.37
N LEU A 138 7.37 -11.92 12.26
CA LEU A 138 7.81 -10.62 11.77
C LEU A 138 6.57 -9.76 11.43
N PRO A 139 6.62 -8.44 11.58
CA PRO A 139 5.49 -7.60 11.19
C PRO A 139 5.20 -7.76 9.69
N ALA A 140 3.91 -7.66 9.31
CA ALA A 140 3.55 -7.43 7.93
C ALA A 140 4.16 -6.09 7.47
N THR A 141 4.48 -5.98 6.18
CA THR A 141 4.92 -4.72 5.60
C THR A 141 3.73 -3.94 5.07
N GLY A 142 3.92 -2.66 4.81
CA GLY A 142 3.00 -1.77 4.12
C GLY A 142 3.69 -1.05 2.97
N LYS A 143 2.97 -0.12 2.36
CA LYS A 143 3.53 0.85 1.41
C LYS A 143 3.28 2.27 1.91
N CYS A 144 4.26 3.14 1.73
CA CYS A 144 4.10 4.56 2.00
C CYS A 144 3.14 5.18 0.98
N VAL A 145 2.10 5.85 1.48
CA VAL A 145 1.09 6.54 0.67
C VAL A 145 0.91 7.94 1.20
N ASP A 146 0.61 8.88 0.30
CA ASP A 146 0.38 10.28 0.67
C ASP A 146 -0.85 10.40 1.59
N LEU A 147 -0.77 11.30 2.57
CA LEU A 147 -1.91 11.59 3.44
C LEU A 147 -3.05 12.17 2.59
N PRO A 148 -4.30 11.74 2.84
CA PRO A 148 -5.44 12.31 2.16
C PRO A 148 -5.60 13.79 2.52
N VAL A 149 -6.10 14.58 1.57
CA VAL A 149 -6.37 16.00 1.81
C VAL A 149 -7.56 16.13 2.76
N ILE A 150 -7.40 16.89 3.84
CA ILE A 150 -8.50 17.12 4.79
C ILE A 150 -9.38 18.27 4.32
N CYS A 151 -10.70 18.08 4.31
CA CYS A 151 -11.66 19.13 3.99
C CYS A 151 -11.57 20.29 5.00
N THR A 152 -11.64 21.53 4.51
CA THR A 152 -11.67 22.74 5.36
C THR A 152 -13.08 23.19 5.72
N GLY A 153 -14.10 22.58 5.13
CA GLY A 153 -15.51 23.01 5.17
C GLY A 153 -15.79 24.21 4.25
N GLY A 154 -14.89 24.49 3.32
CA GLY A 154 -14.91 25.66 2.44
C GLY A 154 -15.48 25.36 1.06
N PRO A 155 -15.97 26.38 0.32
CA PRO A 155 -16.50 26.20 -1.04
C PRO A 155 -15.45 25.81 -2.09
N ASN A 156 -14.17 25.77 -1.72
CA ASN A 156 -13.06 25.42 -2.60
C ASN A 156 -12.36 24.12 -2.16
N ASP A 157 -12.99 23.32 -1.30
CA ASP A 157 -12.44 22.03 -0.93
C ASP A 157 -12.40 21.10 -2.16
N PRO A 158 -11.32 20.31 -2.33
CA PRO A 158 -11.25 19.29 -3.36
C PRO A 158 -12.40 18.29 -3.22
N PRO A 159 -12.92 17.74 -4.33
CA PRO A 159 -14.01 16.77 -4.28
C PRO A 159 -13.63 15.47 -3.56
N ASP A 160 -12.35 15.13 -3.51
CA ASP A 160 -11.76 13.94 -2.89
C ASP A 160 -11.17 14.22 -1.49
N CYS A 161 -11.48 15.37 -0.89
CA CYS A 161 -11.03 15.63 0.47
C CYS A 161 -11.79 14.72 1.46
N VAL A 162 -11.08 14.30 2.51
CA VAL A 162 -11.69 13.55 3.62
C VAL A 162 -12.08 14.50 4.74
N GLU A 163 -13.26 14.28 5.32
CA GLU A 163 -13.72 15.04 6.47
C GLU A 163 -12.78 14.83 7.66
N ALA A 164 -12.54 15.90 8.43
CA ALA A 164 -11.77 15.83 9.67
C ALA A 164 -12.55 15.04 10.73
N CYS A 165 -12.45 13.71 10.69
CA CYS A 165 -13.15 12.80 11.58
C CYS A 165 -12.19 12.25 12.64
N GLU A 166 -12.18 12.87 13.82
CA GLU A 166 -11.55 12.28 15.00
C GLU A 166 -12.63 11.61 15.85
N VAL A 167 -12.59 10.27 15.95
CA VAL A 167 -13.42 9.54 16.90
C VAL A 167 -12.71 9.55 18.25
N MET A 168 -13.07 10.49 19.11
CA MET A 168 -12.76 10.43 20.53
C MET A 168 -13.93 9.74 21.25
N PRO A 169 -13.87 8.41 21.51
CA PRO A 169 -14.91 7.78 22.31
C PRO A 169 -14.95 8.46 23.68
N GLU A 170 -16.16 8.68 24.21
CA GLU A 170 -16.30 9.22 25.56
C GLU A 170 -15.49 8.34 26.54
N PRO A 171 -14.53 8.91 27.28
CA PRO A 171 -13.75 8.13 28.22
C PRO A 171 -14.67 7.55 29.29
N LYS A 172 -14.88 6.25 29.23
CA LYS A 172 -15.55 5.52 30.31
C LYS A 172 -14.56 5.36 31.47
N PRO A 173 -15.05 5.30 32.73
CA PRO A 173 -14.20 4.91 33.84
C PRO A 173 -13.50 3.59 33.50
N LEU A 174 -12.18 3.54 33.70
CA LEU A 174 -11.42 2.29 33.60
C LEU A 174 -12.05 1.27 34.55
N GLN A 175 -12.70 0.25 34.01
CA GLN A 175 -13.21 -0.88 34.79
C GLN A 175 -12.05 -1.87 34.99
N ALA A 176 -11.08 -1.47 35.81
CA ALA A 176 -10.01 -2.35 36.23
C ALA A 176 -10.42 -3.10 37.49
N ASP A 177 -10.48 -4.42 37.41
CA ASP A 177 -10.58 -5.29 38.57
C ASP A 177 -9.17 -5.61 39.07
N VAL A 178 -8.98 -5.54 40.40
CA VAL A 178 -7.73 -5.97 41.02
C VAL A 178 -7.70 -7.50 41.02
N GLU A 179 -7.06 -8.07 40.01
CA GLU A 179 -6.79 -9.51 39.97
C GLU A 179 -5.78 -9.93 41.04
N TRP A 180 -4.82 -9.04 41.34
CA TRP A 180 -3.80 -9.31 42.32
C TRP A 180 -3.17 -8.02 42.86
N GLN A 181 -2.86 -7.99 44.16
CA GLN A 181 -2.14 -6.90 44.81
C GLN A 181 -1.06 -7.49 45.72
N TRP A 182 0.10 -6.83 45.78
CA TRP A 182 0.99 -6.98 46.93
C TRP A 182 0.21 -6.49 48.16
N GLY A 183 0.30 -7.20 49.29
CA GLY A 183 -0.48 -6.88 50.50
C GLY A 183 -0.46 -5.39 50.88
N LEU A 184 -1.49 -4.92 51.58
CA LEU A 184 -1.70 -3.50 51.89
C LEU A 184 -0.55 -2.83 52.68
N GLU A 185 0.31 -3.64 53.29
CA GLU A 185 1.54 -3.21 53.95
C GLU A 185 2.73 -3.89 53.29
N ALA A 186 3.61 -3.08 52.70
CA ALA A 186 4.91 -3.52 52.26
C ALA A 186 5.77 -3.89 53.49
N PRO A 187 6.34 -5.11 53.56
CA PRO A 187 7.22 -5.49 54.67
C PRO A 187 8.47 -4.60 54.78
N PHE A 188 8.90 -4.00 53.66
CA PHE A 188 10.05 -3.11 53.55
C PHE A 188 9.68 -1.91 52.64
N PRO A 189 9.01 -0.87 53.17
CA PRO A 189 8.50 0.23 52.36
C PRO A 189 9.59 1.03 51.65
N GLU A 190 10.83 0.98 52.14
CA GLU A 190 11.99 1.69 51.53
C GLU A 190 12.73 0.84 50.48
N GLU A 191 12.36 -0.43 50.35
CA GLU A 191 12.91 -1.38 49.35
C GLU A 191 11.84 -1.81 48.33
N THR A 192 10.59 -1.37 48.50
CA THR A 192 9.47 -1.74 47.63
C THR A 192 9.36 -0.75 46.48
N ASP A 193 10.03 -1.10 45.38
CA ASP A 193 10.03 -0.30 44.16
C ASP A 193 8.90 -0.75 43.22
N VAL A 194 7.74 -0.07 43.28
CA VAL A 194 6.59 -0.38 42.40
C VAL A 194 6.77 0.33 41.06
N TRP A 195 7.67 -0.19 40.20
CA TRP A 195 7.93 0.41 38.88
C TRP A 195 7.16 -0.24 37.73
N ALA A 196 6.43 -1.33 37.99
CA ALA A 196 5.64 -2.01 36.96
C ALA A 196 4.47 -2.76 37.57
N THR A 197 3.35 -2.09 37.79
CA THR A 197 2.03 -2.77 37.83
C THR A 197 1.47 -2.76 36.42
N PRO A 198 1.70 -3.81 35.61
CA PRO A 198 1.14 -3.86 34.27
C PRO A 198 -0.38 -3.84 34.38
N THR A 199 -1.00 -2.86 33.74
CA THR A 199 -2.45 -2.86 33.51
C THR A 199 -2.67 -3.64 32.23
N VAL A 200 -3.31 -4.81 32.32
CA VAL A 200 -3.64 -5.62 31.14
C VAL A 200 -5.07 -5.27 30.74
N ALA A 201 -5.23 -4.58 29.61
CA ALA A 201 -6.53 -4.42 28.97
C ALA A 201 -6.86 -5.69 28.18
N ARG A 202 -8.12 -6.14 28.22
CA ARG A 202 -8.65 -7.24 27.40
C ARG A 202 -9.68 -6.69 26.43
#